data_AF-A0A0H3N3W1-F1
#
_entry.id   AF-A0A0H3N3W1-F1
#
_cell.length_a   1.000
_cell.length_b   1.000
_cell.length_c   1.000
_cell.angle_alpha   90.00
_cell.angle_beta   90.00
_cell.angle_gamma   90.00
#
_symmetry.space_group_name_H-M   'P 1'
#
loop_
_entity.id
_entity.type
_entity.pdbx_description
1 polymer ?
#
loop_
_entity_poly.entity_id
_entity_poly.type
_entity_poly.pdbx_seq_one_letter_code
_entity_poly.pdbx_strand_id
1 'polypeptide(L)' 'MFIKKMSEKYADKLEIKLYQAGKDFSYIKKYGIITKGTLIINQKKKYDRLNKDTIERAIVEAINNN' A
#
# COMPACT_ATOMS: atom_id res chain seq x y z
N MET A 1 -11.22 8.86 0.10
CA MET A 1 -10.44 7.67 0.54
C MET A 1 -9.17 8.14 1.22
N PHE A 2 -8.83 7.63 2.41
CA PHE A 2 -7.68 8.10 3.22
C PHE A 2 -6.33 7.98 2.48
N ILE A 3 -6.13 6.85 1.79
CA ILE A 3 -4.91 6.56 1.01
C ILE A 3 -4.68 7.60 -0.11
N LYS A 4 -5.74 8.06 -0.77
CA LYS A 4 -5.64 9.09 -1.82
C LYS A 4 -5.21 10.46 -1.26
N LYS A 5 -5.71 10.84 -0.08
CA LYS A 5 -5.28 12.07 0.60
C LYS A 5 -3.79 11.99 0.98
N MET A 6 -3.31 10.81 1.35
CA MET A 6 -1.90 10.58 1.66
C MET A 6 -1.01 10.65 0.42
N SER A 7 -1.44 10.12 -0.74
CA SER A 7 -0.70 10.33 -1.99
C SER A 7 -0.66 11.79 -2.41
N GLU A 8 -1.74 12.54 -2.21
CA GLU A 8 -1.72 13.97 -2.53
C GLU A 8 -0.76 14.73 -1.60
N LYS A 9 -0.73 14.41 -0.31
CA LYS A 9 0.18 15.03 0.67
C LYS A 9 1.66 14.73 0.42
N TYR A 10 1.97 13.55 -0.10
CA TYR A 10 3.34 13.08 -0.34
C TYR A 10 3.58 12.76 -1.81
N ALA A 11 2.97 13.51 -2.73
CA ALA A 11 2.97 13.22 -4.16
C ALA A 11 4.38 13.03 -4.73
N ASP A 12 5.36 13.78 -4.22
CA ASP A 12 6.75 13.74 -4.68
C ASP A 12 7.53 12.53 -4.15
N LYS A 13 7.01 11.83 -3.13
CA LYS A 13 7.70 10.74 -2.41
C LYS A 13 6.93 9.42 -2.40
N LEU A 14 5.70 9.40 -2.93
CA LEU A 14 4.77 8.29 -2.74
C LEU A 14 4.04 7.91 -4.03
N GLU A 15 4.43 6.79 -4.62
CA GLU A 15 3.67 6.14 -5.70
C GLU A 15 2.68 5.13 -5.09
N ILE A 16 1.38 5.27 -5.41
CA ILE A 16 0.35 4.33 -4.96
C ILE A 16 -0.23 3.55 -6.14
N LYS A 17 -0.26 2.22 -6.01
CA LYS A 17 -1.02 1.33 -6.90
C LYS A 17 -2.09 0.62 -6.10
N LEU A 18 -3.34 0.78 -6.53
CA LEU A 18 -4.50 0.13 -5.93
C LEU A 18 -4.93 -1.03 -6.82
N TYR A 19 -4.83 -2.24 -6.28
CA TYR A 19 -5.33 -3.45 -6.92
C TYR A 19 -6.69 -3.79 -6.34
N GLN A 20 -7.70 -3.93 -7.20
CA GLN A 20 -9.03 -4.38 -6.80
C GLN A 20 -9.19 -5.85 -7.16
N ALA A 21 -9.31 -6.71 -6.14
CA ALA A 21 -9.60 -8.13 -6.33
C ALA A 21 -10.87 -8.31 -7.18
N GLY A 22 -10.84 -9.25 -8.13
CA GLY A 22 -11.93 -9.48 -9.07
C GLY A 22 -11.93 -8.57 -10.30
N LYS A 23 -11.14 -7.49 -10.31
CA LYS A 23 -10.96 -6.61 -11.49
C LYS A 23 -9.54 -6.62 -12.03
N ASP A 24 -8.56 -6.62 -11.14
CA ASP A 24 -7.15 -6.62 -11.49
C ASP A 24 -6.46 -7.78 -10.78
N PHE A 25 -5.88 -8.69 -11.56
CA PHE A 25 -5.17 -9.88 -11.09
C PHE A 25 -3.65 -9.80 -11.33
N SER A 26 -3.15 -8.68 -11.86
CA SER A 26 -1.73 -8.49 -12.17
C SER A 26 -0.83 -8.63 -10.94
N TYR A 27 -1.36 -8.32 -9.76
CA TYR A 27 -0.66 -8.49 -8.48
C TYR A 27 -0.37 -9.96 -8.14
N ILE A 28 -1.17 -10.92 -8.62
CA ILE A 28 -1.04 -12.34 -8.23
C ILE A 28 0.30 -12.92 -8.68
N LYS A 29 0.75 -12.57 -9.89
CA LYS A 29 2.03 -13.05 -10.42
C LYS A 29 3.21 -12.65 -9.52
N LYS A 30 3.09 -11.52 -8.81
CA LYS A 30 4.17 -10.94 -8.02
C LYS A 30 4.08 -11.26 -6.52
N TYR A 31 2.88 -11.23 -5.96
CA TYR A 31 2.66 -11.32 -4.52
C TYR A 31 1.87 -12.57 -4.09
N GLY A 32 1.48 -13.41 -5.05
CA GLY A 32 0.63 -14.57 -4.82
C GLY A 32 -0.83 -14.21 -4.54
N ILE A 33 -1.59 -15.21 -4.10
CA ILE A 33 -3.02 -15.05 -3.79
C ILE A 33 -3.15 -14.21 -2.51
N ILE A 34 -3.86 -13.09 -2.62
CA ILE A 34 -4.19 -12.22 -1.49
C ILE A 34 -5.69 -12.31 -1.27
N THR A 35 -6.09 -12.75 -0.08
CA THR A 35 -7.50 -13.00 0.27
C THR A 35 -8.11 -11.92 1.17
N LYS A 36 -7.29 -11.01 1.69
CA LYS A 36 -7.69 -9.91 2.60
C LYS A 36 -7.09 -8.61 2.12
N GLY A 37 -7.58 -7.48 2.64
CA GLY A 37 -6.97 -6.18 2.38
C GLY A 37 -5.51 -6.19 2.84
N THR A 38 -4.58 -6.05 1.90
CA THR A 38 -3.14 -6.04 2.15
C THR A 38 -2.51 -4.76 1.60
N LEU A 39 -1.62 -4.16 2.39
CA LEU A 39 -0.76 -3.05 1.97
C LEU A 39 0.65 -3.59 1.76
N ILE A 40 1.24 -3.25 0.62
CA ILE A 40 2.61 -3.64 0.30
C ILE A 40 3.42 -2.37 0.07
N ILE A 41 4.47 -2.17 0.87
CA ILE A 41 5.36 -1.01 0.81
C ILE A 41 6.69 -1.43 0.21
N ASN A 42 7.21 -0.60 -0.70
CA ASN A 42 8.48 -0.81 -1.40
C ASN A 42 8.61 -2.21 -2.01
N GLN A 43 7.48 -2.80 -2.40
CA GLN A 43 7.38 -4.14 -3.00
C GLN A 43 7.97 -5.26 -2.12
N LYS A 44 8.18 -5.00 -0.82
CA LYS A 44 8.88 -5.90 0.12
C LYS A 44 8.10 -6.11 1.42
N LYS A 45 7.73 -5.02 2.11
CA LYS A 45 7.04 -5.10 3.41
C LYS A 45 5.54 -5.26 3.20
N LYS A 46 4.96 -6.33 3.75
CA LYS A 46 3.53 -6.65 3.65
C LYS A 46 2.84 -6.39 4.99
N TYR A 47 1.69 -5.73 4.95
CA TYR A 47 0.85 -5.45 6.10
C TYR A 47 -0.58 -5.94 5.82
N ASP A 48 -1.09 -6.82 6.68
CA ASP A 48 -2.43 -7.39 6.54
C ASP A 48 -3.48 -6.65 7.38
N ARG A 49 -3.04 -5.79 8.32
CA ARG A 49 -3.91 -5.00 9.18
C ARG A 49 -4.01 -3.56 8.67
N LEU A 50 -5.06 -3.29 7.91
CA LEU A 50 -5.31 -1.98 7.29
C LEU A 50 -6.19 -1.08 8.15
N ASN A 51 -5.69 -0.65 9.31
CA ASN A 51 -6.28 0.46 10.05
C ASN A 51 -5.53 1.77 9.73
N LYS A 52 -6.15 2.91 10.05
CA LYS A 52 -5.60 4.23 9.75
C LYS A 52 -4.17 4.41 10.30
N ASP A 53 -3.97 4.05 11.57
CA ASP A 53 -2.68 4.23 12.26
C ASP A 53 -1.56 3.34 11.70
N THR A 54 -1.87 2.10 11.29
CA THR A 54 -0.90 1.19 10.69
C THR A 54 -0.51 1.69 9.30
N ILE A 55 -1.48 2.13 8.50
CA ILE A 55 -1.22 2.69 7.17
C ILE A 55 -0.36 3.94 7.28
N GLU A 56 -0.73 4.87 8.16
CA GLU A 56 -0.01 6.12 8.34
C GLU A 56 1.44 5.90 8.82
N ARG A 57 1.63 5.07 9.85
CA ARG A 57 2.97 4.72 10.35
C ARG A 57 3.81 4.05 9.28
N ALA A 58 3.25 3.07 8.58
CA ALA A 58 3.98 2.33 7.56
C ALA A 58 4.43 3.25 6.41
N ILE A 59 3.59 4.21 6.00
CA ILE A 59 3.95 5.22 4.99
C ILE A 59 5.06 6.16 5.49
N VAL A 60 4.90 6.72 6.70
CA VAL A 60 5.90 7.65 7.26
C VAL A 60 7.24 6.96 7.46
N GLU A 61 7.24 5.72 7.95
CA GLU A 61 8.45 4.90 8.09
C GLU A 61 9.13 4.65 6.74
N ALA A 62 8.36 4.41 5.68
CA ALA A 62 8.89 4.21 4.34
C ALA A 62 9.52 5.47 3.75
N ILE A 63 8.93 6.64 4.03
CA ILE A 63 9.44 7.94 3.58
C ILE A 63 10.73 8.32 4.33
N ASN A 64 10.81 8.01 5.63
CA ASN A 64 11.94 8.41 6.48
C ASN A 64 13.14 7.46 6.41
N ASN A 65 12.95 6.18 6.06
CA ASN A 65 14.04 5.19 5.92
C ASN A 65 14.62 5.15 4.48
N ASN A 66 14.57 6.27 3.76
CA ASN A 66 15.07 6.38 2.40
C ASN A 66 16.29 7.29 2.33
#